data_AF-A0A5J4PXB5-F1
#
_entry.id   AF-A0A5J4PXB5-F1
#
_cell.length_a   1.000
_cell.length_b   1.000
_cell.length_c   1.000
_cell.angle_alpha   90.00
_cell.angle_beta   90.00
_cell.angle_gamma   90.00
#
_symmetry.space_group_name_H-M   'P 1'
#
loop_
_entity.id
_entity.type
_entity.pdbx_description
1 polymer ?
#
loop_
_entity_poly.entity_id
_entity_poly.type
_entity_poly.pdbx_seq_one_letter_code
_entity_poly.pdbx_strand_id
1 'polypeptide(L)'
;MYNRTRKYISTGIKVYAGQWKDTKMVIARHDAEELNTILNNQLSTVRKYIISLQEKEESFSFEKLESFLTNKDEKRESFLDFMRDRIMVRTLRESTRKQHFVVYNKLIAFGKITTFSDLSSV
;
A
#
# COMPACT_ATOMS: atom_id res chain seq x y z
N MET A 1 -4.44 -17.45 -15.33
CA MET A 1 -4.62 -16.50 -16.47
C MET A 1 -6.02 -15.94 -16.37
N TYR A 2 -6.17 -14.61 -16.30
CA TYR A 2 -7.49 -13.97 -16.39
C TYR A 2 -7.75 -13.66 -17.86
N ASN A 3 -8.83 -14.18 -18.45
CA ASN A 3 -9.17 -13.97 -19.87
C ASN A 3 -7.98 -14.13 -20.85
N ARG A 4 -7.13 -15.14 -20.65
CA ARG A 4 -5.91 -15.42 -21.46
C ARG A 4 -4.90 -14.28 -21.54
N THR A 5 -5.03 -13.24 -20.72
CA THR A 5 -4.11 -12.11 -20.66
C THR A 5 -3.19 -12.25 -19.46
N ARG A 6 -1.96 -11.75 -19.64
CA ARG A 6 -0.92 -11.66 -18.59
C ARG A 6 -0.50 -10.21 -18.50
N LYS A 7 -0.40 -9.71 -17.27
CA LYS A 7 0.19 -8.41 -16.98
C LYS A 7 1.51 -8.61 -16.25
N TYR A 8 2.54 -7.91 -16.70
CA TYR A 8 3.85 -7.90 -16.07
C TYR A 8 3.96 -6.65 -15.20
N ILE A 9 4.34 -6.83 -13.94
CA ILE A 9 4.55 -5.73 -12.99
C ILE A 9 6.06 -5.65 -12.74
N SER A 10 6.64 -4.48 -12.98
CA SER A 10 8.06 -4.25 -12.67
C SER A 10 8.26 -4.21 -11.16
N THR A 11 9.18 -5.03 -10.65
CA THR A 11 9.52 -5.07 -9.22
C THR A 11 10.62 -4.08 -8.84
N GLY A 12 11.26 -3.46 -9.83
CA GLY A 12 12.44 -2.58 -9.66
C GLY A 12 13.76 -3.33 -9.43
N ILE A 13 13.72 -4.65 -9.27
CA ILE A 13 14.90 -5.47 -8.94
C ILE A 13 15.48 -6.08 -10.22
N LYS A 14 16.78 -5.87 -10.43
CA LYS A 14 17.53 -6.46 -11.55
C LYS A 14 18.47 -7.55 -11.03
N VAL A 15 18.44 -8.71 -11.69
CA VAL A 15 19.25 -9.88 -11.36
C VAL A 15 19.85 -10.48 -12.63
N TYR A 16 21.03 -11.10 -12.51
CA TYR A 16 21.61 -11.92 -13.57
C TYR A 16 20.95 -13.30 -13.64
N ALA A 17 21.11 -14.01 -14.76
CA ALA A 17 20.49 -15.32 -14.97
C ALA A 17 20.82 -16.36 -13.87
N GLY A 18 22.05 -16.35 -13.34
CA GLY A 18 22.47 -17.24 -12.24
C GLY A 18 21.97 -16.82 -10.84
N GLN A 19 21.35 -15.66 -10.72
CA GLN A 19 20.87 -15.09 -9.45
C GLN A 19 19.36 -15.24 -9.26
N TRP A 20 18.68 -15.96 -10.16
CA TRP A 20 17.26 -16.22 -10.07
C TRP A 20 16.99 -17.72 -10.03
N LYS A 21 16.06 -18.14 -9.17
CA LYS A 21 15.52 -19.48 -9.15
C LYS A 21 14.03 -19.41 -8.88
N ASP A 22 13.20 -20.00 -9.74
CA ASP A 22 11.74 -19.87 -9.65
C ASP A 22 11.14 -20.28 -8.29
N THR A 23 11.79 -21.21 -7.58
CA THR A 23 11.35 -21.65 -6.25
C THR A 23 11.81 -20.74 -5.10
N LYS A 24 12.87 -19.96 -5.28
CA LYS A 24 13.52 -19.15 -4.23
C LYS A 24 13.63 -17.66 -4.55
N MET A 25 13.21 -17.23 -5.74
CA MET A 25 13.38 -15.88 -6.27
C MET A 25 14.88 -15.52 -6.38
N VAL A 26 15.35 -14.50 -5.67
CA VAL A 26 16.74 -14.05 -5.74
C VAL A 26 17.65 -14.99 -4.95
N ILE A 27 18.75 -15.43 -5.57
CA ILE A 27 19.77 -16.29 -4.97
C ILE A 27 21.18 -15.78 -5.32
N ALA A 28 22.21 -16.37 -4.69
CA ALA A 28 23.62 -16.14 -5.02
C ALA A 28 24.05 -14.65 -4.99
N ARG A 29 23.47 -13.89 -4.05
CA ARG A 29 23.82 -12.51 -3.71
C ARG A 29 23.80 -12.32 -2.21
N HIS A 30 24.57 -11.36 -1.71
CA HIS A 30 24.63 -11.03 -0.29
C HIS A 30 23.33 -10.36 0.20
N ASP A 31 22.71 -9.53 -0.64
CA ASP A 31 21.45 -8.81 -0.40
C ASP A 31 20.20 -9.61 -0.79
N ALA A 32 20.35 -10.91 -1.10
CA ALA A 32 19.25 -11.74 -1.60
C ALA A 32 18.07 -11.82 -0.65
N GLU A 33 18.32 -11.89 0.67
CA GLU A 33 17.27 -11.96 1.68
C GLU A 33 16.45 -10.67 1.76
N GLU A 34 17.11 -9.52 1.72
CA GLU A 34 16.45 -8.20 1.70
C GLU A 34 15.62 -8.04 0.41
N LEU A 35 16.19 -8.37 -0.75
CA LEU A 35 15.49 -8.31 -2.03
C LEU A 35 14.28 -9.25 -2.07
N ASN A 36 14.41 -10.46 -1.55
CA ASN A 36 13.29 -11.40 -1.45
C ASN A 36 12.22 -10.89 -0.49
N THR A 37 12.60 -10.21 0.59
CA THR A 37 11.64 -9.56 1.50
C THR A 37 10.83 -8.48 0.76
N ILE A 38 11.50 -7.65 -0.05
CA ILE A 38 10.85 -6.64 -0.89
C ILE A 38 9.88 -7.28 -1.88
N LEU A 39 10.32 -8.32 -2.61
CA LEU A 39 9.48 -9.07 -3.56
C LEU A 39 8.26 -9.68 -2.89
N ASN A 40 8.45 -10.31 -1.73
CA ASN A 40 7.37 -10.91 -0.97
C ASN A 40 6.36 -9.86 -0.48
N ASN A 41 6.81 -8.67 -0.08
CA ASN A 41 5.94 -7.57 0.31
C ASN A 41 5.10 -7.03 -0.87
N GLN A 42 5.70 -6.90 -2.05
CA GLN A 42 4.98 -6.56 -3.28
C GLN A 42 3.93 -7.62 -3.62
N LEU A 43 4.31 -8.91 -3.58
CA LEU A 43 3.40 -10.03 -3.84
C LEU A 43 2.25 -10.10 -2.82
N SER A 44 2.56 -9.89 -1.53
CA SER A 44 1.59 -9.84 -0.44
C SER A 44 0.57 -8.72 -0.65
N THR A 45 1.00 -7.55 -1.14
CA THR A 45 0.09 -6.44 -1.50
C THR A 45 -0.94 -6.88 -2.53
N VAL A 46 -0.50 -7.51 -3.63
CA VAL A 46 -1.39 -7.98 -4.70
C VAL A 46 -2.32 -9.08 -4.19
N ARG A 47 -1.82 -10.01 -3.36
CA ARG A 47 -2.65 -11.06 -2.74
C ARG A 47 -3.75 -10.47 -1.86
N LYS A 48 -3.42 -9.48 -1.01
CA LYS A 48 -4.40 -8.78 -0.16
C LYS A 48 -5.50 -8.11 -0.98
N TYR A 49 -5.13 -7.50 -2.10
CA TYR A 49 -6.11 -6.93 -3.03
C TYR A 49 -7.07 -8.00 -3.57
N ILE A 50 -6.55 -9.13 -4.04
CA ILE A 50 -7.38 -10.24 -4.54
C ILE A 50 -8.33 -10.75 -3.45
N ILE A 51 -7.84 -10.94 -2.22
CA ILE A 51 -8.68 -11.35 -1.08
C ILE A 51 -9.78 -10.31 -0.83
N SER A 52 -9.44 -9.02 -0.85
CA SER A 52 -10.44 -7.95 -0.64
C SER A 52 -11.53 -7.90 -1.71
N LEU A 53 -11.23 -8.33 -2.95
CA LEU A 53 -12.25 -8.48 -4.00
C LEU A 53 -13.16 -9.67 -3.71
N GLN A 54 -12.60 -10.79 -3.24
CA GLN A 54 -13.37 -11.98 -2.88
C GLN A 54 -14.33 -11.69 -1.71
N GLU A 55 -13.85 -10.99 -0.67
CA GLU A 55 -14.67 -10.58 0.48
C GLU A 55 -15.82 -9.64 0.10
N LYS A 56 -15.65 -8.84 -0.95
CA LYS A 56 -16.66 -7.92 -1.48
C LYS A 56 -17.54 -8.53 -2.57
N GLU A 57 -17.30 -9.79 -2.92
CA GLU A 57 -17.94 -10.48 -4.06
C GLU A 57 -17.79 -9.72 -5.39
N GLU A 58 -16.68 -8.98 -5.54
CA GLU A 58 -16.40 -8.19 -6.73
C GLU A 58 -15.57 -8.96 -7.76
N SER A 59 -15.87 -8.74 -9.04
CA SER A 59 -15.04 -9.27 -10.12
C SER A 59 -13.69 -8.55 -10.22
N PHE A 60 -12.65 -9.33 -10.49
CA PHE A 60 -11.33 -8.82 -10.83
C PHE A 60 -11.35 -8.14 -12.20
N SER A 61 -10.68 -6.99 -12.30
CA SER A 61 -10.28 -6.39 -13.57
C SER A 61 -8.90 -5.75 -13.45
N PHE A 62 -8.15 -5.70 -14.56
CA PHE A 62 -6.82 -5.07 -14.53
C PHE A 62 -6.89 -3.56 -14.25
N GLU A 63 -7.95 -2.89 -14.69
CA GLU A 63 -8.17 -1.46 -14.40
C GLU A 63 -8.32 -1.20 -12.90
N LYS A 64 -9.09 -2.04 -12.20
CA LYS A 64 -9.23 -1.95 -10.74
C LYS A 64 -7.93 -2.28 -10.01
N LEU A 65 -7.10 -3.17 -10.57
CA LEU A 65 -5.78 -3.45 -10.00
C LEU A 65 -4.85 -2.25 -10.16
N GLU A 66 -4.84 -1.58 -11.31
CA GLU A 66 -4.04 -0.37 -11.51
C GLU A 66 -4.47 0.76 -10.60
N SER A 67 -5.78 1.02 -10.51
CA SER A 67 -6.28 2.05 -9.59
C SER A 67 -5.92 1.72 -8.15
N PHE A 68 -5.98 0.45 -7.73
CA PHE A 68 -5.52 0.05 -6.41
C PHE A 68 -4.01 0.30 -6.20
N LEU A 69 -3.18 0.01 -7.20
CA LEU A 69 -1.73 0.21 -7.12
C LEU A 69 -1.36 1.70 -7.10
N THR A 70 -1.97 2.53 -7.95
CA THR A 70 -1.76 3.99 -7.98
C THR A 70 -2.29 4.65 -6.70
N ASN A 71 -3.52 4.34 -6.30
CA ASN A 71 -4.14 4.94 -5.12
C ASN A 71 -3.45 4.50 -3.82
N LYS A 72 -2.69 3.39 -3.82
CA LYS A 72 -1.88 2.98 -2.66
C LYS A 72 -0.78 3.99 -2.37
N ASP A 73 -0.19 4.59 -3.40
CA ASP A 73 0.80 5.64 -3.22
C ASP A 73 0.14 6.96 -2.81
N GLU A 74 -1.03 7.31 -3.38
CA GLU A 74 -1.82 8.46 -2.93
C GLU A 74 -2.29 8.34 -1.47
N LYS A 75 -2.72 7.14 -1.02
CA LYS A 75 -3.10 6.89 0.37
C LYS A 75 -1.92 6.99 1.33
N ARG A 76 -0.69 6.71 0.87
CA ARG A 76 0.53 6.93 1.67
C ARG A 76 0.84 8.42 1.79
N GLU A 77 0.48 9.22 0.79
CA GLU A 77 0.66 10.66 0.79
C GLU A 77 -0.44 11.41 1.54
N SER A 78 -1.66 10.86 1.63
CA SER A 78 -2.80 11.44 2.36
C SER A 78 -2.57 11.45 3.87
N PHE A 79 -2.30 12.64 4.41
CA PHE A 79 -2.13 12.84 5.85
C PHE A 79 -3.46 12.63 6.59
N LEU A 80 -4.59 13.04 6.01
CA LEU A 80 -5.89 12.90 6.64
C LEU A 80 -6.28 11.43 6.81
N ASP A 81 -6.04 10.59 5.80
CA ASP A 81 -6.30 9.15 5.90
C ASP A 81 -5.41 8.50 6.95
N PHE A 82 -4.11 8.84 6.96
CA PHE A 82 -3.20 8.39 8.00
C PHE A 82 -3.65 8.80 9.40
N MET A 83 -4.06 10.06 9.59
CA MET A 83 -4.53 10.57 10.88
C MET A 83 -5.76 9.79 11.36
N ARG A 84 -6.73 9.55 10.47
CA ARG A 84 -7.93 8.77 10.78
C ARG A 84 -7.60 7.34 11.20
N ASP A 85 -6.75 6.65 10.45
CA ASP A 85 -6.35 5.27 10.75
C ASP A 85 -5.63 5.19 12.10
N ARG A 86 -4.77 6.18 12.41
CA ARG A 86 -4.07 6.25 13.71
C ARG A 86 -5.01 6.50 14.88
N ILE A 87 -6.08 7.28 14.69
CA ILE A 87 -7.12 7.49 15.71
C ILE A 87 -7.90 6.21 15.98
N MET A 88 -8.16 5.40 14.95
CA MET A 88 -8.93 4.15 15.07
C MET A 88 -8.12 3.00 15.67
N VAL A 89 -6.85 2.84 15.29
CA VAL A 89 -6.01 1.68 15.67
C VAL A 89 -5.46 1.81 17.09
N ARG A 90 -5.21 3.03 17.58
CA ARG A 90 -4.62 3.23 18.91
C ARG A 90 -5.65 3.02 20.02
N THR A 91 -5.27 2.27 21.06
CA THR A 91 -6.05 2.14 22.30
C THR A 91 -6.00 3.47 23.07
N LEU A 92 -6.99 4.33 22.82
CA LEU A 92 -7.12 5.65 23.44
C LEU A 92 -8.35 5.67 24.36
N ARG A 93 -8.30 6.48 25.42
CA ARG A 93 -9.49 6.81 26.19
C ARG A 93 -10.50 7.50 25.26
N GLU A 94 -11.79 7.21 25.44
CA GLU A 94 -12.84 7.70 24.53
C GLU A 94 -12.88 9.24 24.44
N SER A 95 -12.60 9.95 25.54
CA SER A 95 -12.49 11.41 25.57
C SER A 95 -11.38 11.93 24.65
N THR A 96 -10.20 11.33 24.70
CA THR A 96 -9.04 11.68 23.87
C THR A 96 -9.30 11.35 22.40
N ARG A 97 -9.97 10.22 22.12
CA ARG A 97 -10.39 9.85 20.76
C ARG A 97 -11.34 10.90 20.16
N LYS A 98 -12.34 11.36 20.94
CA LYS A 98 -13.27 12.43 20.52
C LYS A 98 -12.52 13.72 20.20
N GLN A 99 -11.57 14.13 21.05
CA GLN A 99 -10.75 15.31 20.80
C GLN A 99 -9.95 15.21 19.50
N HIS A 100 -9.33 14.06 19.21
CA HIS A 100 -8.63 13.86 17.95
C HIS A 100 -9.56 13.93 16.73
N PHE A 101 -10.79 13.40 16.82
CA PHE A 101 -11.79 13.57 15.75
C PHE A 101 -12.22 15.02 15.54
N VAL A 102 -12.30 15.83 16.60
CA VAL A 102 -12.58 17.27 16.46
C VAL A 102 -11.47 17.96 15.66
N VAL A 103 -10.21 17.64 15.93
CA VAL A 103 -9.07 18.20 15.18
C VAL A 103 -9.10 17.71 13.72
N TYR A 104 -9.32 16.41 13.50
CA TYR A 104 -9.45 15.83 12.17
C TYR A 104 -10.55 16.52 11.33
N ASN A 105 -11.74 16.73 11.91
CA ASN A 105 -12.84 17.41 11.23
C ASN A 105 -12.52 18.88 10.92
N LYS A 106 -11.79 19.57 11.81
CA LYS A 106 -11.31 20.93 11.54
C LYS A 106 -10.30 20.97 10.40
N LEU A 107 -9.41 19.98 10.29
CA LEU A 107 -8.45 19.88 9.20
C LEU A 107 -9.13 19.60 7.85
N ILE A 108 -10.16 18.73 7.84
CA ILE A 108 -11.01 18.55 6.65
C ILE A 108 -11.67 19.86 6.23
N ALA A 109 -12.30 20.57 7.18
CA ALA A 109 -12.95 21.85 6.90
C ALA A 109 -11.95 22.93 6.46
N PHE A 110 -10.70 22.85 6.92
CA PHE A 110 -9.63 23.78 6.55
C PHE A 110 -9.13 23.54 5.12
N GLY A 111 -9.09 22.29 4.65
CA GLY A 111 -8.85 21.93 3.26
C GLY A 111 -7.42 22.18 2.72
N LYS A 112 -6.52 22.78 3.51
CA LYS A 112 -5.14 23.09 3.10
C LYS A 112 -4.10 22.08 3.55
N ILE A 113 -4.44 21.21 4.50
CA ILE A 113 -3.56 20.17 5.02
C ILE A 113 -4.20 18.83 4.66
N THR A 114 -3.82 18.32 3.50
CA THR A 114 -4.38 17.10 2.91
C THR A 114 -3.33 16.00 2.77
N THR A 115 -2.10 16.39 2.46
CA THR A 115 -0.95 15.49 2.26
C THR A 115 0.11 15.70 3.33
N PHE A 116 1.05 14.76 3.45
CA PHE A 116 2.21 14.92 4.33
C PHE A 116 3.12 16.08 3.92
N SER A 117 3.20 16.38 2.62
CA SER A 117 3.98 17.51 2.09
C SER A 117 3.47 18.85 2.60
N ASP A 118 2.17 18.97 2.89
CA ASP A 118 1.57 20.18 3.46
C ASP A 118 2.01 20.46 4.90
N LEU A 119 2.60 19.47 5.59
CA LEU A 119 3.07 19.60 6.98
C LEU A 119 4.51 20.07 7.08
N SER A 120 5.31 19.86 6.03
CA SER A 120 6.69 20.33 5.94
C SER A 120 6.73 21.64 5.17
N SER A 121 6.75 22.76 5.89
CA SER A 121 7.29 24.00 5.33
C SER A 121 8.81 23.95 5.51
N VAL A 122 9.52 23.68 4.41
CA VAL A 122 10.99 23.61 4.25
C VAL A 122 11.64 22.30 4.71
#